data_AF-A0A955YC82-F1
#
_entry.id   AF-A0A955YC82-F1
#
_cell.length_a   1.000
_cell.length_b   1.000
_cell.length_c   1.000
_cell.angle_alpha   90.00
_cell.angle_beta   90.00
_cell.angle_gamma   90.00
#
_symmetry.space_group_name_H-M   'P 1'
#
loop_
_entity.id
_entity.type
_entity.pdbx_description
1 polymer ?
#
loop_
_entity_poly.entity_id
_entity_poly.type
_entity_poly.pdbx_seq_one_letter_code
_entity_poly.pdbx_strand_id
1 'polypeptide(L)'
;MHFGVFDLFKIGIGPSSSHTVGPMIAARSFLVRVDDEHGIEAVETVQAELYGSLALTGPGHGTDKAVILGLEGAKPDTLDPDDAENRLHAARKERRINLLGKKEVSLDPATDVKMK
;
A
#
# COMPACT_ATOMS: atom_id res chain seq x y z
N MET A 1 -1.52 -29.15 -0.47
CA MET A 1 -1.35 -27.83 -1.11
C MET A 1 -1.93 -27.95 -2.51
N HIS A 2 -2.93 -27.15 -2.86
CA HIS A 2 -3.62 -27.22 -4.15
C HIS A 2 -3.31 -25.92 -4.91
N PHE A 3 -3.00 -26.01 -6.20
CA PHE A 3 -2.71 -24.85 -7.05
C PHE A 3 -3.66 -24.88 -8.25
N GLY A 4 -4.38 -23.79 -8.48
CA GLY A 4 -5.29 -23.61 -9.60
C GLY A 4 -4.78 -22.60 -10.63
N VAL A 5 -5.43 -22.54 -11.80
CA VAL A 5 -5.08 -21.60 -12.88
C VAL A 5 -5.12 -20.13 -12.42
N PHE A 6 -6.04 -19.77 -11.53
CA PHE A 6 -6.16 -18.42 -10.97
C PHE A 6 -5.08 -18.09 -9.93
N ASP A 7 -4.33 -19.07 -9.44
CA ASP A 7 -3.15 -18.81 -8.61
C ASP A 7 -1.95 -18.37 -9.46
N LEU A 8 -1.89 -18.83 -10.71
CA LEU A 8 -0.84 -18.52 -11.67
C LEU A 8 -1.08 -17.21 -12.43
N PHE A 9 -2.34 -16.94 -12.80
CA PHE A 9 -2.71 -15.77 -13.58
C PHE A 9 -3.60 -14.84 -12.74
N LYS A 10 -3.01 -13.78 -12.21
CA LYS A 10 -3.69 -12.74 -11.41
C LYS A 10 -3.58 -11.41 -12.12
N ILE A 11 -4.71 -10.69 -12.16
CA ILE A 11 -4.73 -9.29 -12.56
C ILE A 11 -4.10 -8.48 -11.42
N GLY A 12 -3.22 -7.54 -11.77
CA GLY A 12 -2.56 -6.68 -10.80
C GLY A 12 -1.85 -5.52 -11.49
N ILE A 13 -1.34 -4.60 -10.68
CA ILE A 13 -0.55 -3.46 -11.15
C ILE A 13 0.94 -3.82 -11.19
N GLY A 14 1.61 -3.43 -12.28
CA GLY A 14 3.06 -3.57 -12.44
C GLY A 14 3.85 -2.55 -11.61
N PRO A 15 5.19 -2.65 -11.58
CA PRO A 15 6.02 -3.55 -12.40
C PRO A 15 6.28 -4.93 -11.80
N SER A 16 5.98 -5.18 -10.52
CA SER A 16 6.38 -6.42 -9.84
C SER A 16 5.30 -7.01 -8.94
N SER A 17 5.03 -8.31 -9.07
CA SER A 17 4.10 -8.99 -8.17
C SER A 17 4.61 -9.06 -6.72
N SER A 18 5.92 -9.24 -6.52
CA SER A 18 6.51 -9.36 -5.18
C SER A 18 6.80 -8.02 -4.51
N HIS A 19 7.07 -6.97 -5.28
CA HIS A 19 7.47 -5.65 -4.76
C HIS A 19 6.39 -4.58 -4.94
N THR A 20 5.31 -4.88 -5.69
CA THR A 20 4.18 -3.95 -5.88
C THR A 20 2.88 -4.58 -5.40
N VAL A 21 2.44 -5.70 -6.00
CA VAL A 21 1.15 -6.33 -5.66
C VAL A 21 1.13 -6.85 -4.21
N GLY A 22 2.16 -7.61 -3.81
CA GLY A 22 2.28 -8.15 -2.46
C GLY A 22 2.24 -7.08 -1.37
N PRO A 23 3.11 -6.05 -1.41
CA PRO A 23 3.12 -4.96 -0.44
C PRO A 23 1.80 -4.18 -0.36
N MET A 24 1.14 -3.93 -1.50
CA MET A 24 -0.17 -3.27 -1.51
C MET A 24 -1.24 -4.10 -0.80
N ILE A 25 -1.31 -5.41 -1.10
CA ILE A 25 -2.23 -6.33 -0.44
C ILE A 25 -1.95 -6.40 1.07
N ALA A 26 -0.67 -6.47 1.45
CA ALA A 26 -0.27 -6.52 2.87
C ALA A 26 -0.73 -5.26 3.62
N ALA A 27 -0.45 -4.07 3.09
CA ALA A 27 -0.82 -2.80 3.70
C ALA A 27 -2.35 -2.64 3.86
N ARG A 28 -3.11 -2.98 2.80
CA ARG A 28 -4.57 -2.95 2.85
C ARG A 28 -5.12 -3.95 3.88
N SER A 29 -4.61 -5.18 3.87
CA SER A 29 -5.10 -6.25 4.76
C SER A 29 -4.81 -5.93 6.22
N PHE A 30 -3.67 -5.30 6.51
CA PHE A 30 -3.34 -4.80 7.83
C PHE A 30 -4.39 -3.80 8.33
N LEU A 31 -4.70 -2.76 7.56
CA LEU A 31 -5.67 -1.75 7.99
C LEU A 31 -7.10 -2.27 8.08
N VAL A 32 -7.53 -3.16 7.17
CA VAL A 32 -8.85 -3.80 7.27
C VAL A 32 -8.97 -4.53 8.60
N ARG A 33 -7.94 -5.26 9.00
CA ARG A 33 -7.92 -5.95 10.29
C ARG A 33 -7.93 -4.98 11.48
N VAL A 34 -7.18 -3.88 11.41
CA VAL A 34 -7.20 -2.84 12.46
C VAL A 34 -8.58 -2.19 12.59
N ASP A 35 -9.24 -1.90 11.46
CA ASP A 35 -10.59 -1.34 11.43
C ASP A 35 -11.62 -2.32 12.02
N ASP A 36 -11.52 -3.60 11.68
CA ASP A 36 -12.41 -4.64 12.22
C ASP A 36 -12.23 -4.85 13.74
N GLU A 37 -11.00 -4.79 14.25
CA GLU A 37 -10.69 -5.07 15.67
C GLU A 37 -10.83 -3.83 16.57
N HIS A 38 -10.57 -2.63 16.06
CA HIS A 38 -10.41 -1.42 16.87
C HIS A 38 -11.16 -0.19 16.33
N GLY A 39 -11.64 -0.24 15.09
CA GLY A 39 -12.23 0.90 14.39
C GLY A 39 -11.17 1.87 13.86
N ILE A 40 -11.28 2.24 12.57
CA ILE A 40 -10.32 3.13 11.92
C ILE A 40 -10.20 4.51 12.58
N GLU A 41 -11.28 4.98 13.22
CA GLU A 41 -11.34 6.26 13.94
C GLU A 41 -10.35 6.35 15.11
N ALA A 42 -9.89 5.22 15.65
CA ALA A 42 -8.88 5.20 16.71
C ALA A 42 -7.44 5.38 16.19
N VAL A 43 -7.19 5.27 14.88
CA VAL A 43 -5.82 5.29 14.32
C VAL A 43 -5.31 6.72 14.18
N GLU A 44 -4.32 7.12 14.97
CA GLU A 44 -3.73 8.46 14.90
C GLU A 44 -2.55 8.56 13.93
N THR A 45 -1.74 7.50 13.84
CA THR A 45 -0.53 7.47 13.02
C THR A 45 -0.35 6.09 12.38
N VAL A 46 0.33 6.06 11.24
CA VAL A 46 0.70 4.82 10.53
C VAL A 46 2.14 4.93 10.07
N GLN A 47 2.91 3.87 10.27
CA GLN A 47 4.26 3.74 9.73
C GLN A 47 4.42 2.37 9.07
N ALA A 48 5.21 2.34 8.01
CA ALA A 48 5.61 1.13 7.31
C ALA A 48 7.13 1.05 7.24
N GLU A 49 7.67 -0.12 7.59
CA GLU A 49 9.09 -0.39 7.51
C GLU A 49 9.32 -1.60 6.61
N LEU A 50 10.05 -1.38 5.52
CA LEU A 50 10.38 -2.37 4.50
C LEU A 50 11.79 -2.87 4.80
N TYR A 51 11.99 -4.18 4.75
CA TYR A 51 13.26 -4.82 5.15
C TYR A 51 13.88 -5.65 4.02
N GLY A 52 15.21 -5.73 4.00
CA GLY A 52 15.94 -6.70 3.19
C GLY A 52 15.78 -6.46 1.68
N SER A 53 15.52 -7.51 0.89
CA SER A 53 15.38 -7.38 -0.57
C SER A 53 14.27 -6.41 -1.00
N LEU A 54 13.19 -6.35 -0.20
CA LEU A 54 12.07 -5.45 -0.43
C LEU A 54 12.48 -3.99 -0.24
N ALA A 55 13.33 -3.69 0.74
CA ALA A 55 13.89 -2.36 0.96
C ALA A 55 14.91 -1.98 -0.12
N LEU A 56 15.81 -2.91 -0.44
CA LEU A 56 16.94 -2.68 -1.35
C LEU A 56 16.49 -2.35 -2.78
N THR A 57 15.43 -3.01 -3.25
CA THR A 57 14.94 -2.83 -4.63
C THR A 57 13.59 -2.12 -4.72
N GLY A 58 12.97 -1.86 -3.58
CA GLY A 58 11.64 -1.26 -3.48
C GLY A 58 11.49 0.09 -4.19
N PRO A 59 12.47 1.03 -4.09
CA PRO A 59 12.39 2.31 -4.80
C PRO A 59 12.25 2.15 -6.33
N GLY A 60 12.94 1.18 -6.94
CA GLY A 60 12.86 0.91 -8.37
C GLY A 60 11.57 0.17 -8.80
N HIS A 61 10.84 -0.40 -7.84
CA HIS A 61 9.61 -1.17 -8.09
C HIS A 61 8.33 -0.48 -7.59
N GLY A 62 8.45 0.76 -7.09
CA GLY A 62 7.31 1.51 -6.53
C GLY A 62 6.71 0.86 -5.29
N THR A 63 7.52 0.23 -4.44
CA THR A 63 7.04 -0.42 -3.21
C THR A 63 6.47 0.58 -2.22
N ASP A 64 7.06 1.78 -2.13
CA ASP A 64 6.54 2.89 -1.33
C ASP A 64 5.13 3.28 -1.78
N LYS A 65 4.95 3.49 -3.09
CA LYS A 65 3.66 3.75 -3.74
C LYS A 65 2.66 2.64 -3.43
N ALA A 66 3.07 1.39 -3.59
CA ALA A 66 2.22 0.24 -3.35
C ALA A 66 1.69 0.19 -1.90
N VAL A 67 2.57 0.44 -0.92
CA VAL A 67 2.19 0.50 0.49
C VAL A 67 1.20 1.64 0.73
N ILE A 68 1.50 2.85 0.28
CA ILE A 68 0.65 4.03 0.49
C ILE A 68 -0.76 3.81 -0.08
N LEU A 69 -0.86 3.37 -1.34
CA LEU A 69 -2.14 3.11 -1.98
C LEU A 69 -2.91 1.97 -1.31
N GLY A 70 -2.20 0.94 -0.83
CA GLY A 70 -2.79 -0.13 -0.03
C GLY A 70 -3.37 0.39 1.29
N LEU A 71 -2.67 1.29 1.98
CA LEU A 71 -3.17 1.94 3.20
C LEU A 71 -4.43 2.79 2.92
N GLU A 72 -4.50 3.44 1.77
CA GLU A 72 -5.71 4.14 1.35
C GLU A 72 -6.84 3.20 0.87
N GLY A 73 -6.64 1.89 0.92
CA GLY A 73 -7.64 0.87 0.61
C GLY A 73 -7.70 0.41 -0.84
N ALA A 74 -6.79 0.88 -1.70
CA ALA A 74 -6.72 0.47 -3.10
C ALA A 74 -6.43 -1.04 -3.24
N LYS A 75 -6.99 -1.64 -4.30
CA LYS A 75 -6.74 -3.04 -4.64
C LYS A 75 -6.00 -3.12 -5.98
N PRO A 76 -4.99 -3.98 -6.10
CA PRO A 76 -4.14 -4.02 -7.29
C PRO A 76 -4.87 -4.46 -8.57
N ASP A 77 -5.97 -5.19 -8.44
CA ASP A 77 -6.78 -5.72 -9.55
C ASP A 77 -7.82 -4.73 -10.09
N THR A 78 -8.15 -3.68 -9.34
CA THR A 78 -9.15 -2.66 -9.72
C THR A 78 -8.61 -1.24 -9.75
N LEU A 79 -7.34 -1.04 -9.39
CA LEU A 79 -6.71 0.27 -9.34
C LEU A 79 -6.41 0.78 -10.76
N ASP A 80 -6.94 1.96 -11.07
CA ASP A 80 -6.56 2.71 -12.27
C ASP A 80 -5.12 3.25 -12.10
N PRO A 81 -4.20 2.99 -13.04
CA PRO A 81 -2.82 3.49 -12.96
C PRO A 81 -2.69 5.01 -12.89
N ASP A 82 -3.58 5.77 -13.54
CA ASP A 82 -3.55 7.23 -13.54
C ASP A 82 -4.06 7.77 -12.19
N ASP A 83 -5.12 7.16 -11.63
CA ASP A 83 -5.57 7.43 -10.26
C ASP A 83 -4.45 7.16 -9.24
N ALA A 84 -3.73 6.05 -9.42
CA ALA A 84 -2.62 5.67 -8.56
C ALA A 84 -1.51 6.72 -8.52
N GLU A 85 -1.16 7.32 -9.66
CA GLU A 85 -0.17 8.41 -9.73
C GLU A 85 -0.71 9.70 -9.09
N ASN A 86 -1.96 10.06 -9.36
CA ASN A 86 -2.58 11.25 -8.80
C ASN A 86 -2.64 11.21 -7.27
N ARG A 87 -3.04 10.07 -6.70
CA ARG A 87 -3.10 9.86 -5.26
C ARG A 87 -1.73 9.87 -4.60
N LEU A 88 -0.74 9.24 -5.22
CA LEU A 88 0.63 9.30 -4.73
C LEU A 88 1.17 10.74 -4.74
N HIS A 89 0.87 11.50 -5.79
CA HIS A 89 1.26 12.91 -5.87
C HIS A 89 0.59 13.74 -4.76
N ALA A 90 -0.71 13.55 -4.53
CA ALA A 90 -1.44 14.18 -3.43
C ALA A 90 -0.82 13.82 -2.07
N ALA A 91 -0.59 12.53 -1.79
CA ALA A 91 0.00 12.06 -0.55
C ALA A 91 1.38 12.70 -0.29
N ARG A 92 2.24 12.79 -1.31
CA ARG A 92 3.57 13.43 -1.20
C ARG A 92 3.48 14.94 -0.97
N LYS A 93 2.53 15.60 -1.63
CA LYS A 93 2.35 17.05 -1.53
C LYS A 93 1.72 17.49 -0.21
N GLU A 94 0.69 16.76 0.23
CA GLU A 94 -0.14 17.11 1.37
C GLU A 94 0.34 16.49 2.68
N ARG A 95 1.22 15.47 2.58
CA ARG A 95 1.72 14.67 3.71
C ARG A 95 0.59 14.08 4.55
N ARG A 96 -0.48 13.68 3.87
CA ARG A 96 -1.68 13.08 4.43
C ARG A 96 -2.21 12.03 3.48
N ILE A 97 -2.84 11.01 4.04
CA ILE A 97 -3.52 9.95 3.29
C ILE A 97 -4.86 9.65 3.93
N ASN A 98 -5.80 9.15 3.14
CA ASN A 98 -7.12 8.74 3.63
C ASN A 98 -7.18 7.22 3.86
N LEU A 99 -6.93 6.78 5.09
CA LEU A 99 -6.90 5.37 5.49
C LEU A 99 -8.20 4.67 5.13
N LEU A 100 -8.11 3.65 4.27
CA LEU A 100 -9.25 2.91 3.70
C LEU A 100 -10.34 3.80 3.07
N GLY A 101 -10.03 5.05 2.72
CA GLY A 101 -11.02 6.03 2.29
C GLY A 101 -11.96 6.55 3.39
N LYS A 102 -11.67 6.24 4.66
CA LYS A 102 -12.52 6.56 5.82
C LYS A 102 -11.97 7.69 6.70
N LYS A 103 -10.66 7.67 7.00
CA LYS A 103 -10.02 8.60 7.93
C LYS A 103 -8.76 9.21 7.36
N GLU A 104 -8.70 10.54 7.31
CA GLU A 104 -7.46 11.26 6.99
C GLU A 104 -6.49 11.24 8.17
N VAL A 105 -5.22 10.89 7.91
CA VAL A 105 -4.13 10.96 8.87
C VAL A 105 -2.89 11.58 8.24
N SER A 106 -2.03 12.16 9.07
CA SER A 106 -0.68 12.59 8.66
C SER A 106 0.18 11.38 8.32
N LEU A 107 0.82 11.44 7.15
CA LEU A 107 1.83 10.50 6.70
C LEU A 107 2.77 11.22 5.75
N ASP A 108 4.04 11.34 6.13
CA ASP A 108 5.10 11.78 5.21
C ASP A 108 5.75 10.55 4.58
N PRO A 109 5.57 10.31 3.27
CA PRO A 109 6.15 9.15 2.59
C PRO A 109 7.66 8.98 2.80
N ALA A 110 8.41 10.07 2.99
CA ALA A 110 9.85 10.01 3.15
C ALA A 110 10.29 9.53 4.54
N THR A 111 9.49 9.76 5.58
CA THR A 111 9.85 9.42 6.97
C THR A 111 9.02 8.30 7.56
N ASP A 112 7.79 8.10 7.09
CA ASP A 112 6.86 7.11 7.63
C ASP A 112 6.82 5.82 6.78
N VAL A 113 7.38 5.83 5.57
CA VAL A 113 7.62 4.61 4.77
C VAL A 113 9.13 4.40 4.62
N LYS A 114 9.71 3.64 5.56
CA LYS A 114 11.16 3.49 5.69
C LYS A 114 11.67 2.26 4.96
N MET A 115 12.73 2.42 4.19
CA MET A 115 13.52 1.33 3.61
C MET A 115 14.68 1.01 4.57
N LYS A 116 14.77 -0.22 5.07
CA LYS A 116 15.78 -0.70 6.03
C LYS A 116 16.60 -1.88 5.52
#